data_AF-A0A4R2NB28-F1
#
_entry.id   AF-A0A4R2NB28-F1
#
_cell.length_a   1.000
_cell.length_b   1.000
_cell.length_c   1.000
_cell.angle_alpha   90.00
_cell.angle_beta   90.00
_cell.angle_gamma   90.00
#
_symmetry.space_group_name_H-M   'P 1'
#
loop_
_entity.id
_entity.type
_entity.pdbx_description
1 polymer ?
#
loop_
_entity_poly.entity_id
_entity_poly.type
_entity_poly.pdbx_seq_one_letter_code
_entity_poly.pdbx_strand_id
1 'polypeptide(L)'
;MISLFTGMPGAGKTAAMIDLVRDIAKDRPLFVHFDPSERLRPEQKLLSETLKLPHTQVNASTWHEEVPDGGILIIDEAQGCWRPRGPSAKVPEAIAALETHRHAGVDIFITTQAPRLIDANVRGLVGRHVHIRDTGWLGRWWYEWPETNESLTWKTCPVKKRYKLPKQIFDLYGSANVHTTPVRMAPKTLVLIAVLLVCLAALVFMIVRSVNRYTSPDQVKEPAPVSAPAPAAVRADLRAQIPTSVPDERVDFMPRLSDRPWTAPAYDHLRQVIRMPVITGAVCVNEHCVCYHGQERLDVGSDQCRHWAVYRPFNPYVGERDSIGGKVEASRSSAPDQTLPVHGETSAAAQAFGVGHALPF
;
A
#
# COMPACT_ATOMS: atom_id res chain seq x y z
N MET A 1 -22.71 -31.15 12.71
CA MET A 1 -22.18 -29.76 12.71
C MET A 1 -21.75 -29.40 11.29
N ILE A 2 -21.97 -28.17 10.82
CA ILE A 2 -21.49 -27.71 9.50
C ILE A 2 -20.31 -26.75 9.68
N SER A 3 -19.16 -27.10 9.09
CA SER A 3 -17.94 -26.30 9.08
C SER A 3 -17.59 -25.83 7.67
N LEU A 4 -17.47 -24.52 7.49
CA LEU A 4 -17.15 -23.87 6.21
C LEU A 4 -15.69 -23.40 6.21
N PHE A 5 -14.92 -23.80 5.20
CA PHE A 5 -13.54 -23.36 4.96
C PHE A 5 -13.47 -22.52 3.69
N THR A 6 -13.13 -21.23 3.84
CA THR A 6 -13.02 -20.30 2.71
C THR A 6 -11.60 -19.81 2.47
N GLY A 7 -11.30 -19.44 1.23
CA GLY A 7 -10.01 -18.87 0.86
C GLY A 7 -9.74 -18.97 -0.64
N MET A 8 -8.90 -18.07 -1.14
CA MET A 8 -8.48 -18.09 -2.54
C MET A 8 -7.83 -19.44 -2.93
N PRO A 9 -7.85 -19.83 -4.21
CA PRO A 9 -7.08 -20.97 -4.69
C PRO A 9 -5.62 -20.93 -4.21
N GLY A 10 -5.10 -22.05 -3.70
CA GLY A 10 -3.75 -22.13 -3.13
C GLY A 10 -3.60 -21.61 -1.68
N ALA A 11 -4.66 -21.08 -1.05
CA ALA A 11 -4.61 -20.64 0.35
C ALA A 11 -4.46 -21.81 1.35
N GLY A 12 -4.83 -23.03 0.96
CA GLY A 12 -4.75 -24.23 1.81
C GLY A 12 -6.03 -24.59 2.57
N LYS A 13 -7.21 -24.18 2.07
CA LYS A 13 -8.52 -24.49 2.66
C LYS A 13 -8.81 -25.99 2.76
N THR A 14 -8.57 -26.74 1.68
CA THR A 14 -8.77 -28.19 1.63
C THR A 14 -7.81 -28.92 2.58
N ALA A 15 -6.54 -28.50 2.61
CA ALA A 15 -5.56 -29.01 3.56
C ALA A 15 -5.97 -28.77 5.03
N ALA A 16 -6.47 -27.58 5.37
CA ALA A 16 -6.95 -27.28 6.72
C ALA A 16 -8.17 -28.11 7.12
N MET A 17 -9.09 -28.32 6.17
CA MET A 17 -10.25 -29.18 6.37
C MET A 17 -9.83 -30.63 6.63
N ILE A 18 -8.95 -31.20 5.79
CA ILE A 18 -8.48 -32.58 5.96
C ILE A 18 -7.66 -32.74 7.26
N ASP A 19 -6.89 -31.73 7.65
CA ASP A 19 -6.15 -31.70 8.92
C ASP A 19 -7.06 -31.82 10.13
N LEU A 20 -8.27 -31.25 10.06
CA LEU A 20 -9.30 -31.40 11.08
C LEU A 20 -10.02 -32.75 10.96
N VAL A 21 -10.40 -33.15 9.74
CA VAL A 21 -11.22 -34.35 9.53
C VAL A 21 -10.45 -35.64 9.80
N ARG A 22 -9.14 -35.72 9.53
CA ARG A 22 -8.37 -36.96 9.68
C ARG A 22 -8.46 -37.60 11.08
N ASP A 23 -8.65 -36.78 12.12
CA ASP A 23 -8.70 -37.25 13.49
C ASP A 23 -10.12 -37.70 13.86
N ILE A 24 -11.15 -37.06 13.30
CA ILE A 24 -12.56 -37.40 13.49
C ILE A 24 -12.93 -38.66 12.68
N ALA A 25 -12.36 -38.80 11.48
CA ALA A 25 -12.57 -39.92 10.57
C ALA A 25 -11.95 -41.25 11.04
N LYS A 26 -11.23 -41.26 12.17
CA LYS A 26 -10.75 -42.51 12.80
C LYS A 26 -11.89 -43.33 13.39
N ASP A 27 -12.89 -42.65 13.95
CA ASP A 27 -13.97 -43.28 14.71
C ASP A 27 -15.31 -43.27 13.95
N ARG A 28 -15.37 -42.63 12.78
CA ARG A 28 -16.60 -42.37 12.04
C ARG A 28 -16.42 -42.56 10.54
N PRO A 29 -17.44 -43.08 9.83
CA PRO A 29 -17.32 -43.32 8.39
C PRO A 29 -17.26 -42.00 7.62
N LEU A 30 -16.30 -41.92 6.69
CA LEU A 30 -16.04 -40.74 5.88
C LEU A 30 -16.66 -40.88 4.49
N PHE A 31 -17.39 -39.87 4.08
CA PHE A 31 -18.00 -39.73 2.76
C PHE A 31 -17.45 -38.48 2.09
N VAL A 32 -17.14 -38.59 0.80
CA VAL A 32 -16.56 -37.49 0.03
C VAL A 32 -17.39 -37.25 -1.21
N HIS A 33 -17.76 -36.00 -1.42
CA HIS A 33 -18.46 -35.59 -2.62
C HIS A 33 -17.68 -35.97 -3.89
N PHE A 34 -18.39 -36.58 -4.83
CA PHE A 34 -17.89 -36.87 -6.15
C PHE A 34 -18.99 -36.66 -7.20
N ASP A 35 -18.67 -35.86 -8.21
CA ASP A 35 -19.47 -35.72 -9.42
C ASP A 35 -18.53 -35.55 -10.63
N PRO A 36 -18.47 -36.53 -11.55
CA PRO A 36 -17.63 -36.43 -12.74
C PRO A 36 -17.89 -35.20 -13.62
N SER A 37 -19.10 -34.63 -13.58
CA SER A 37 -19.49 -33.46 -14.37
C SER A 37 -18.83 -32.16 -13.89
N GLU A 38 -18.31 -32.12 -12.66
CA GLU A 38 -17.58 -30.97 -12.11
C GLU A 38 -16.15 -30.85 -12.66
N ARG A 39 -15.68 -31.85 -13.41
CA ARG A 39 -14.37 -31.80 -14.07
C ARG A 39 -14.38 -30.77 -15.20
N LEU A 40 -13.41 -29.87 -15.18
CA LEU A 40 -13.13 -29.03 -16.34
C LEU A 40 -12.51 -29.85 -17.48
N ARG A 41 -11.71 -30.87 -17.15
CA ARG A 41 -11.04 -31.75 -18.12
C ARG A 41 -11.04 -33.20 -17.64
N PRO A 42 -11.05 -34.20 -18.55
CA PRO A 42 -11.12 -35.61 -18.18
C PRO A 42 -10.02 -36.08 -17.22
N GLU A 43 -8.80 -35.54 -17.36
CA GLU A 43 -7.65 -35.88 -16.50
C GLU A 43 -7.68 -35.18 -15.13
N GLN A 44 -8.60 -34.25 -14.91
CA GLN A 44 -8.71 -33.55 -13.63
C GLN A 44 -9.21 -34.50 -12.55
N LYS A 45 -8.34 -34.82 -11.59
CA LYS A 45 -8.74 -35.56 -10.40
C LYS A 45 -9.47 -34.67 -9.39
N LEU A 46 -10.55 -35.18 -8.82
CA LEU A 46 -11.28 -34.57 -7.71
C LEU A 46 -10.75 -35.06 -6.35
N LEU A 47 -11.20 -34.46 -5.26
CA LEU A 47 -10.71 -34.79 -3.92
C LEU A 47 -10.89 -36.28 -3.60
N SER A 48 -12.06 -36.86 -3.86
CA SER A 48 -12.34 -38.28 -3.62
C SER A 48 -11.38 -39.24 -4.34
N GLU A 49 -10.79 -38.82 -5.46
CA GLU A 49 -9.89 -39.68 -6.24
C GLU A 49 -8.43 -39.59 -5.79
N THR A 50 -8.11 -38.55 -5.02
CA THR A 50 -6.74 -38.29 -4.56
C THR A 50 -6.59 -38.48 -3.06
N LEU A 51 -7.69 -38.46 -2.31
CA LEU A 51 -7.71 -38.68 -0.87
C LEU A 51 -7.38 -40.13 -0.54
N LYS A 52 -6.39 -40.32 0.32
CA LYS A 52 -5.91 -41.64 0.77
C LYS A 52 -6.58 -42.15 2.04
N LEU A 53 -7.32 -41.29 2.74
CA LEU A 53 -8.15 -41.73 3.87
C LEU A 53 -9.23 -42.68 3.35
N PRO A 54 -9.55 -43.77 4.07
CA PRO A 54 -10.67 -44.64 3.71
C PRO A 54 -11.96 -43.82 3.66
N HIS A 55 -12.66 -43.86 2.53
CA HIS A 55 -13.88 -43.11 2.34
C HIS A 55 -14.78 -43.73 1.28
N THR A 56 -16.05 -43.33 1.31
CA THR A 56 -17.07 -43.69 0.32
C THR A 56 -17.39 -42.47 -0.54
N GLN A 57 -17.54 -42.66 -1.85
CA GLN A 57 -17.96 -41.59 -2.74
C GLN A 57 -19.48 -41.40 -2.68
N VAL A 58 -19.93 -40.15 -2.66
CA VAL A 58 -21.35 -39.78 -2.59
C VAL A 58 -21.63 -38.54 -3.44
N ASN A 59 -22.83 -38.38 -4.01
CA ASN A 59 -23.21 -37.12 -4.64
C ASN A 59 -23.80 -36.16 -3.59
N ALA A 60 -23.33 -34.91 -3.56
CA ALA A 60 -23.84 -33.90 -2.62
C ALA A 60 -25.30 -33.49 -2.91
N SER A 61 -25.88 -33.92 -4.02
CA SER A 61 -27.30 -33.75 -4.35
C SER A 61 -28.20 -34.83 -3.75
N THR A 62 -27.63 -35.94 -3.28
CA THR A 62 -28.35 -37.10 -2.72
C THR A 62 -27.75 -37.57 -1.38
N TRP A 63 -26.86 -36.78 -0.78
CA TRP A 63 -26.13 -37.16 0.44
C TRP A 63 -27.01 -37.62 1.60
N HIS A 64 -28.21 -37.06 1.72
CA HIS A 64 -29.15 -37.34 2.80
C HIS A 64 -29.75 -38.76 2.72
N GLU A 65 -29.66 -39.43 1.58
CA GLU A 65 -30.08 -40.82 1.39
C GLU A 65 -28.92 -41.80 1.62
N GLU A 66 -27.69 -41.37 1.32
CA GLU A 66 -26.51 -42.24 1.24
C GLU A 66 -25.61 -42.17 2.49
N VAL A 67 -25.59 -41.03 3.19
CA VAL A 67 -24.77 -40.84 4.39
C VAL A 67 -25.56 -41.29 5.61
N PRO A 68 -25.14 -42.36 6.31
CA PRO A 68 -25.83 -42.86 7.49
C PRO A 68 -25.59 -41.95 8.71
N ASP A 69 -26.40 -42.16 9.75
CA ASP A 69 -26.24 -41.50 11.03
C ASP A 69 -24.80 -41.62 11.57
N GLY A 70 -24.29 -40.52 12.13
CA GLY A 70 -22.91 -40.42 12.60
C GLY A 70 -21.86 -40.32 11.48
N GLY A 71 -22.25 -40.25 10.21
CA GLY A 71 -21.32 -40.07 9.09
C GLY A 71 -20.62 -38.70 9.08
N ILE A 72 -19.50 -38.62 8.36
CA ILE A 72 -18.81 -37.37 8.04
C ILE A 72 -18.93 -37.15 6.53
N LEU A 73 -19.38 -35.98 6.10
CA LEU A 73 -19.46 -35.60 4.69
C LEU A 73 -18.46 -34.48 4.38
N ILE A 74 -17.59 -34.69 3.41
CA ILE A 74 -16.70 -33.67 2.86
C ILE A 74 -17.20 -33.22 1.48
N ILE A 75 -17.27 -31.92 1.26
CA ILE A 75 -17.57 -31.31 -0.04
C ILE A 75 -16.49 -30.26 -0.34
N ASP A 76 -15.58 -30.58 -1.26
CA ASP A 76 -14.57 -29.62 -1.73
C ASP A 76 -15.15 -28.78 -2.87
N GLU A 77 -14.93 -27.47 -2.83
CA GLU A 77 -15.45 -26.52 -3.82
C GLU A 77 -16.98 -26.60 -4.02
N ALA A 78 -17.74 -26.55 -2.92
CA ALA A 78 -19.20 -26.74 -2.91
C ALA A 78 -20.02 -25.77 -3.76
N GLN A 79 -19.41 -24.73 -4.34
CA GLN A 79 -20.05 -23.96 -5.42
C GLN A 79 -20.26 -24.79 -6.71
N GLY A 80 -19.71 -25.99 -6.82
CA GLY A 80 -20.02 -26.94 -7.88
C GLY A 80 -21.48 -27.42 -7.77
N CYS A 81 -21.80 -28.06 -6.63
CA CYS A 81 -23.09 -28.69 -6.36
C CYS A 81 -24.14 -27.78 -5.69
N TRP A 82 -23.74 -26.83 -4.84
CA TRP A 82 -24.65 -26.02 -4.00
C TRP A 82 -24.57 -24.53 -4.34
N ARG A 83 -24.82 -24.20 -5.62
CA ARG A 83 -24.77 -22.83 -6.15
C ARG A 83 -25.85 -21.92 -5.54
N PRO A 84 -25.63 -20.58 -5.54
CA PRO A 84 -26.66 -19.63 -5.14
C PRO A 84 -27.86 -19.71 -6.07
N ARG A 85 -29.04 -19.58 -5.49
CA ARG A 85 -30.32 -19.60 -6.20
C ARG A 85 -31.00 -18.23 -6.16
N GLY A 86 -31.91 -18.01 -7.09
CA GLY A 86 -32.80 -16.84 -7.06
C GLY A 86 -33.79 -16.92 -5.87
N PRO A 87 -34.32 -15.78 -5.38
CA PRO A 87 -35.15 -15.74 -4.18
C PRO A 87 -36.40 -16.64 -4.21
N SER A 88 -36.99 -16.85 -5.40
CA SER A 88 -38.21 -17.64 -5.57
C SER A 88 -37.96 -19.10 -6.00
N ALA A 89 -36.70 -19.51 -6.14
CA ALA A 89 -36.39 -20.87 -6.54
C ALA A 89 -36.70 -21.85 -5.39
N LYS A 90 -37.26 -23.02 -5.73
CA LYS A 90 -37.48 -24.11 -4.76
C LYS A 90 -36.14 -24.50 -4.12
N VAL A 91 -36.16 -24.78 -2.82
CA VAL A 91 -34.99 -25.30 -2.09
C VAL A 91 -34.77 -26.76 -2.50
N PRO A 92 -33.57 -27.13 -3.00
CA PRO A 92 -33.23 -28.52 -3.27
C PRO A 92 -33.33 -29.38 -2.00
N GLU A 93 -33.77 -30.62 -2.15
CA GLU A 93 -33.98 -31.54 -1.03
C GLU A 93 -32.71 -31.78 -0.22
N ALA A 94 -31.57 -31.95 -0.90
CA ALA A 94 -30.26 -32.03 -0.26
C ALA A 94 -29.91 -30.83 0.63
N ILE A 95 -30.34 -29.63 0.25
CA ILE A 95 -30.10 -28.42 1.05
C ILE A 95 -31.09 -28.35 2.21
N ALA A 96 -32.35 -28.72 1.99
CA ALA A 96 -33.37 -28.78 3.04
C ALA A 96 -32.99 -29.79 4.14
N ALA A 97 -32.46 -30.96 3.76
CA ALA A 97 -31.99 -31.99 4.67
C ALA A 97 -30.86 -31.54 5.61
N LEU A 98 -30.14 -30.45 5.29
CA LEU A 98 -29.13 -29.89 6.17
C LEU A 98 -29.72 -29.37 7.48
N GLU A 99 -31.00 -29.00 7.53
CA GLU A 99 -31.65 -28.52 8.76
C GLU A 99 -31.67 -29.61 9.84
N THR A 100 -31.76 -30.88 9.44
CA THR A 100 -31.86 -32.03 10.35
C THR A 100 -30.56 -32.81 10.53
N HIS A 101 -29.44 -32.38 9.90
CA HIS A 101 -28.14 -33.07 9.96
C HIS A 101 -27.67 -33.37 11.41
N ARG A 102 -28.01 -32.51 12.38
CA ARG A 102 -27.63 -32.72 13.79
C ARG A 102 -28.38 -33.86 14.46
N HIS A 103 -29.63 -34.13 14.06
CA HIS A 103 -30.40 -35.26 14.58
C HIS A 103 -29.79 -36.59 14.13
N ALA A 104 -29.33 -36.64 12.88
CA ALA A 104 -28.57 -37.77 12.33
C ALA A 104 -27.11 -37.80 12.84
N GLY A 105 -26.65 -36.82 13.63
CA GLY A 105 -25.26 -36.74 14.07
C GLY A 105 -24.24 -36.58 12.94
N VAL A 106 -24.65 -36.14 11.75
CA VAL A 106 -23.77 -35.99 10.59
C VAL A 106 -22.93 -34.71 10.74
N ASP A 107 -21.62 -34.82 10.49
CA ASP A 107 -20.72 -33.67 10.42
C ASP A 107 -20.36 -33.36 8.98
N ILE A 108 -20.54 -32.12 8.57
CA ILE A 108 -20.40 -31.69 7.17
C ILE A 108 -19.29 -30.65 7.09
N PHE A 109 -18.30 -30.92 6.26
CA PHE A 109 -17.15 -30.07 6.04
C PHE A 109 -17.13 -29.59 4.59
N ILE A 110 -17.16 -28.27 4.43
CA ILE A 110 -17.35 -27.64 3.13
C ILE A 110 -16.15 -26.75 2.85
N THR A 111 -15.61 -26.78 1.64
CA THR A 111 -14.72 -25.73 1.14
C THR A 111 -15.38 -24.92 0.03
N THR A 112 -15.02 -23.64 -0.06
CA THR A 112 -15.36 -22.77 -1.19
C THR A 112 -14.39 -21.61 -1.28
N GLN A 113 -14.30 -20.91 -2.41
CA GLN A 113 -13.41 -19.74 -2.52
C GLN A 113 -13.94 -18.55 -1.72
N ALA A 114 -15.25 -18.33 -1.72
CA ALA A 114 -15.92 -17.27 -0.98
C ALA A 114 -17.32 -17.71 -0.55
N PRO A 115 -17.83 -17.28 0.62
CA PRO A 115 -19.13 -17.72 1.11
C PRO A 115 -20.26 -17.52 0.09
N ARG A 116 -20.31 -16.37 -0.59
CA ARG A 116 -21.40 -16.05 -1.52
C ARG A 116 -21.46 -16.94 -2.77
N LEU A 117 -20.49 -17.82 -2.98
CA LEU A 117 -20.53 -18.80 -4.07
C LEU A 117 -21.37 -20.03 -3.73
N ILE A 118 -21.85 -20.15 -2.48
CA ILE A 118 -22.75 -21.22 -2.06
C ILE A 118 -24.11 -20.68 -1.61
N ASP A 119 -25.11 -21.56 -1.66
CA ASP A 119 -26.50 -21.28 -1.33
C ASP A 119 -26.68 -20.58 0.04
N ALA A 120 -27.64 -19.66 0.11
CA ALA A 120 -27.91 -18.88 1.31
C ALA A 120 -28.36 -19.75 2.49
N ASN A 121 -29.14 -20.81 2.24
CA ASN A 121 -29.62 -21.70 3.29
C ASN A 121 -28.46 -22.52 3.87
N VAL A 122 -27.53 -22.98 3.05
CA VAL A 122 -26.29 -23.64 3.51
C VAL A 122 -25.53 -22.70 4.44
N ARG A 123 -25.32 -21.45 4.02
CA ARG A 123 -24.60 -20.43 4.81
C ARG A 123 -25.26 -20.13 6.15
N GLY A 124 -26.60 -20.11 6.19
CA GLY A 124 -27.36 -19.88 7.42
C GLY A 124 -27.21 -20.99 8.47
N LEU A 125 -26.83 -22.20 8.06
CA LEU A 125 -26.68 -23.37 8.94
C LEU A 125 -25.23 -23.64 9.38
N VAL A 126 -24.26 -22.89 8.85
CA VAL A 126 -22.85 -23.00 9.23
C VAL A 126 -22.67 -22.61 10.70
N GLY A 127 -22.18 -23.56 11.51
CA GLY A 127 -21.86 -23.33 12.93
C GLY A 127 -20.37 -23.09 13.21
N ARG A 128 -19.55 -23.07 12.15
CA ARG A 128 -18.13 -22.71 12.21
C ARG A 128 -17.64 -22.29 10.84
N HIS A 129 -17.13 -21.09 10.73
CA HIS A 129 -16.55 -20.59 9.50
C HIS A 129 -15.09 -20.24 9.70
N VAL A 130 -14.21 -20.89 8.93
CA VAL A 130 -12.77 -20.63 8.89
C VAL A 130 -12.43 -19.99 7.55
N HIS A 131 -11.84 -18.79 7.56
CA HIS A 131 -11.26 -18.16 6.39
C HIS A 131 -9.73 -18.20 6.45
N ILE A 132 -9.11 -18.79 5.43
CA ILE A 132 -7.66 -18.86 5.29
C ILE A 132 -7.22 -17.81 4.28
N ARG A 133 -6.43 -16.86 4.77
CA ARG A 133 -5.88 -15.78 3.94
C ARG A 133 -4.38 -16.00 3.74
N ASP A 134 -3.97 -16.24 2.51
CA ASP A 134 -2.55 -16.21 2.12
C ASP A 134 -2.12 -14.77 1.85
N THR A 135 -1.15 -14.29 2.62
CA THR A 135 -0.57 -12.94 2.50
C THR A 135 0.82 -13.00 1.85
N GLY A 136 1.09 -14.06 1.07
CA GLY A 136 2.33 -14.23 0.33
C GLY A 136 3.54 -14.37 1.24
N TRP A 137 4.49 -13.42 1.16
CA TRP A 137 5.69 -13.42 2.00
C TRP A 137 5.38 -13.32 3.50
N LEU A 138 4.30 -12.61 3.85
CA LEU A 138 3.87 -12.53 5.24
C LEU A 138 3.27 -13.85 5.73
N GLY A 139 3.08 -14.88 4.90
CA GLY A 139 2.53 -16.17 5.28
C GLY A 139 1.00 -16.18 5.37
N ARG A 140 0.44 -17.23 5.99
CA ARG A 140 -1.00 -17.45 6.07
C ARG A 140 -1.58 -17.08 7.42
N TRP A 141 -2.86 -16.73 7.41
CA TRP A 141 -3.66 -16.40 8.59
C TRP A 141 -4.93 -17.25 8.62
N TRP A 142 -5.31 -17.64 9.82
CA TRP A 142 -6.55 -18.33 10.15
C TRP A 142 -7.47 -17.34 10.84
N TYR A 143 -8.65 -17.12 10.25
CA TYR A 143 -9.72 -16.30 10.80
C TYR A 143 -10.93 -17.18 11.02
N GLU A 144 -11.50 -17.19 12.21
CA GLU A 144 -12.59 -18.08 12.57
C GLU A 144 -13.76 -17.34 13.21
N TRP A 145 -14.98 -17.70 12.81
CA TRP A 145 -16.25 -17.19 13.30
C TRP A 145 -17.18 -18.35 13.70
N PRO A 146 -18.09 -18.13 14.66
CA PRO A 146 -19.10 -19.13 15.05
C PRO A 146 -20.22 -19.30 14.00
N GLU A 147 -20.31 -18.39 13.02
CA GLU A 147 -21.31 -18.39 11.95
C GLU A 147 -20.68 -17.91 10.64
N THR A 148 -21.39 -18.04 9.51
CA THR A 148 -20.89 -17.55 8.22
C THR A 148 -20.68 -16.04 8.25
N ASN A 149 -19.45 -15.60 7.94
CA ASN A 149 -19.13 -14.20 7.74
C ASN A 149 -18.94 -13.93 6.25
N GLU A 150 -19.95 -13.34 5.60
CA GLU A 150 -19.88 -13.07 4.15
C GLU A 150 -18.91 -11.96 3.76
N SER A 151 -18.69 -10.98 4.63
CA SER A 151 -17.81 -9.84 4.33
C SER A 151 -16.32 -10.19 4.47
N LEU A 152 -16.01 -11.30 5.12
CA LEU A 152 -14.65 -11.76 5.40
C LEU A 152 -13.80 -10.68 6.09
N THR A 153 -14.44 -9.86 6.94
CA THR A 153 -13.80 -8.73 7.61
C THR A 153 -12.83 -9.23 8.69
N TRP A 154 -11.59 -9.46 8.28
CA TRP A 154 -10.54 -10.06 9.12
C TRP A 154 -10.15 -9.21 10.34
N LYS A 155 -10.43 -7.89 10.33
CA LYS A 155 -10.11 -6.97 11.44
C LYS A 155 -11.00 -7.18 12.66
N THR A 156 -12.26 -7.56 12.43
CA THR A 156 -13.28 -7.77 13.46
C THR A 156 -13.49 -9.26 13.75
N CYS A 157 -12.57 -10.10 13.27
CA CYS A 157 -12.64 -11.54 13.47
C CYS A 157 -12.37 -11.88 14.94
N PRO A 158 -13.23 -12.69 15.59
CA PRO A 158 -13.08 -13.01 17.01
C PRO A 158 -11.86 -13.90 17.27
N VAL A 159 -11.55 -14.83 16.36
CA VAL A 159 -10.42 -15.75 16.51
C VAL A 159 -9.47 -15.59 15.33
N LYS A 160 -8.28 -15.03 15.61
CA LYS A 160 -7.21 -14.81 14.64
C LYS A 160 -5.93 -15.49 15.08
N LYS A 161 -5.36 -16.35 14.24
CA LYS A 161 -4.04 -16.95 14.51
C LYS A 161 -3.21 -17.09 13.24
N ARG A 162 -1.89 -17.26 13.43
CA ARG A 162 -1.00 -17.63 12.32
C ARG A 162 -1.26 -19.07 11.91
N TYR A 163 -1.31 -19.29 10.60
CA TYR A 163 -1.52 -20.62 10.05
C TYR A 163 -0.28 -21.08 9.29
N LYS A 164 0.24 -22.24 9.70
CA LYS A 164 1.27 -22.95 8.98
C LYS A 164 0.65 -24.22 8.43
N LEU A 165 0.75 -24.40 7.12
CA LEU A 165 0.21 -25.57 6.45
C LEU A 165 1.02 -26.81 6.90
N PRO A 166 0.39 -27.81 7.54
CA PRO A 166 1.09 -29.00 7.99
C PRO A 166 1.53 -29.80 6.77
N LYS A 167 2.85 -29.98 6.57
CA LYS A 167 3.38 -30.62 5.35
C LYS A 167 2.90 -32.06 5.19
N GLN A 168 2.72 -32.77 6.31
CA GLN A 168 2.26 -34.16 6.36
C GLN A 168 0.86 -34.35 5.75
N ILE A 169 0.05 -33.29 5.65
CA ILE A 169 -1.30 -33.40 5.09
C ILE A 169 -1.29 -33.71 3.60
N PHE A 170 -0.24 -33.30 2.90
CA PHE A 170 -0.07 -33.59 1.47
C PHE A 170 0.27 -35.06 1.21
N ASP A 171 0.63 -35.82 2.23
CA ASP A 171 0.76 -37.27 2.12
C ASP A 171 -0.61 -37.95 2.09
N LEU A 172 -1.67 -37.29 2.60
CA LEU A 172 -3.03 -37.83 2.66
C LEU A 172 -3.88 -37.51 1.44
N TYR A 173 -3.52 -36.52 0.62
CA TYR A 173 -4.26 -36.20 -0.61
C TYR A 173 -3.40 -35.45 -1.65
N GLY A 174 -3.79 -35.52 -2.92
CA GLY A 174 -3.12 -34.80 -4.03
C GLY A 174 -3.71 -33.41 -4.25
N SER A 175 -2.93 -32.34 -4.09
CA SER A 175 -3.47 -30.97 -4.00
C SER A 175 -3.53 -30.17 -5.32
N ALA A 176 -3.15 -30.72 -6.48
CA ALA A 176 -3.32 -30.12 -7.82
C ALA A 176 -2.80 -31.06 -8.91
N ASN A 177 -3.34 -30.94 -10.15
CA ASN A 177 -2.79 -31.64 -11.32
C ASN A 177 -1.59 -30.89 -11.95
N VAL A 178 -1.46 -29.57 -11.73
CA VAL A 178 -0.32 -28.75 -12.19
C VAL A 178 0.16 -27.89 -11.02
N HIS A 179 1.40 -28.11 -10.58
CA HIS A 179 2.04 -27.29 -9.55
C HIS A 179 2.50 -25.95 -10.15
N THR A 180 1.60 -24.98 -10.25
CA THR A 180 2.01 -23.59 -10.47
C THR A 180 2.42 -22.99 -9.12
N THR A 181 3.73 -22.91 -8.87
CA THR A 181 4.23 -22.16 -7.70
C THR A 181 4.00 -20.67 -7.95
N PRO A 182 3.13 -19.99 -7.19
CA PRO A 182 2.94 -18.56 -7.37
C PRO A 182 4.25 -17.82 -7.08
N VAL A 183 4.71 -17.00 -8.03
CA VAL A 183 5.90 -16.16 -7.85
C VAL A 183 5.57 -15.11 -6.78
N ARG A 184 6.20 -15.23 -5.62
CA ARG A 184 6.00 -14.30 -4.50
C ARG A 184 6.97 -13.15 -4.62
N MET A 185 6.48 -11.97 -4.98
CA MET A 185 7.28 -10.75 -4.94
C MET A 185 7.36 -10.21 -3.51
N ALA A 186 8.56 -9.84 -3.07
CA ALA A 186 8.73 -9.15 -1.79
C ALA A 186 8.07 -7.76 -1.84
N PRO A 187 7.41 -7.30 -0.76
CA PRO A 187 6.90 -5.94 -0.67
C PRO A 187 8.00 -4.91 -0.95
N LYS A 188 7.73 -3.92 -1.81
CA LYS A 188 8.68 -2.86 -2.17
C LYS A 188 9.23 -2.10 -0.95
N THR A 189 8.45 -2.03 0.14
CA THR A 189 8.85 -1.42 1.41
C THR A 189 10.00 -2.15 2.11
N LEU A 190 10.04 -3.48 2.07
CA LEU A 190 11.15 -4.24 2.65
C LEU A 190 12.44 -4.06 1.85
N VAL A 191 12.33 -3.98 0.52
CA VAL A 191 13.46 -3.66 -0.35
C VAL A 191 13.99 -2.26 -0.03
N LEU A 192 13.10 -1.27 0.13
CA LEU A 192 13.48 0.09 0.52
C LEU A 192 14.18 0.14 1.88
N ILE A 193 13.65 -0.56 2.89
CA ILE A 193 14.28 -0.65 4.22
C ILE A 193 15.66 -1.30 4.12
N ALA A 194 15.82 -2.38 3.36
CA ALA A 194 17.11 -3.03 3.16
C ALA A 194 18.12 -2.09 2.49
N VAL A 195 17.70 -1.35 1.45
CA VAL A 195 18.54 -0.33 0.80
C VAL A 195 18.93 0.76 1.79
N LEU A 196 17.98 1.27 2.59
CA LEU A 196 18.26 2.29 3.60
C LEU A 196 19.28 1.80 4.65
N LEU A 197 19.16 0.55 5.10
CA LEU A 197 20.12 -0.05 6.03
C LEU A 197 21.51 -0.20 5.40
N VAL A 198 21.60 -0.57 4.12
CA VAL A 198 22.87 -0.63 3.39
C VAL A 198 23.49 0.77 3.24
N CYS A 199 22.69 1.78 2.89
CA CYS A 199 23.15 3.17 2.80
C CYS A 199 23.64 3.68 4.16
N LEU A 200 22.92 3.36 5.24
CA LEU A 200 23.32 3.73 6.60
C LEU A 200 24.64 3.05 6.99
N ALA A 201 24.78 1.76 6.72
CA ALA A 201 26.03 1.02 6.97
C ALA A 201 27.21 1.60 6.17
N ALA A 202 26.98 1.95 4.89
CA ALA A 202 27.97 2.60 4.05
C ALA A 202 28.37 4.00 4.58
N LEU A 203 27.40 4.79 5.06
CA LEU A 203 27.65 6.09 5.67
C LEU A 203 28.50 5.95 6.94
N VAL A 204 28.13 5.04 7.83
CA VAL A 204 28.90 4.74 9.05
C VAL A 204 30.32 4.30 8.70
N PHE A 205 30.48 3.41 7.71
CA PHE A 205 31.79 2.99 7.24
C PHE A 205 32.63 4.15 6.69
N MET A 206 32.02 5.05 5.91
CA MET A 206 32.71 6.25 5.40
C MET A 206 33.15 7.20 6.51
N ILE A 207 32.30 7.41 7.53
CA ILE A 207 32.63 8.24 8.70
C ILE A 207 33.79 7.63 9.48
N VAL A 208 33.73 6.33 9.80
CA VAL A 208 34.82 5.63 10.52
C VAL A 208 36.13 5.68 9.73
N ARG A 209 36.09 5.46 8.41
CA ARG A 209 37.27 5.59 7.54
C ARG A 209 37.80 7.02 7.47
N SER A 210 36.93 8.02 7.55
CA SER A 210 37.32 9.43 7.58
C SER A 210 38.05 9.74 8.89
N VAL A 211 37.43 9.42 10.03
CA VAL A 211 38.02 9.62 11.36
C VAL A 211 39.36 8.89 11.49
N ASN A 212 39.45 7.62 11.12
CA ASN A 212 40.72 6.88 11.17
C ASN A 212 41.83 7.50 10.32
N ARG A 213 41.50 8.19 9.21
CA ARG A 213 42.49 8.93 8.40
C ARG A 213 42.97 10.21 9.07
N TYR A 214 42.13 10.86 9.88
CA TYR A 214 42.51 12.06 10.64
C TYR A 214 43.17 11.72 11.99
N THR A 215 42.91 10.54 12.55
CA THR A 215 43.44 10.08 13.84
C THR A 215 44.66 9.16 13.70
N SER A 216 45.18 8.94 12.49
CA SER A 216 46.48 8.27 12.30
C SER A 216 47.60 9.32 12.37
N PRO A 217 48.40 9.37 13.44
CA PRO A 217 49.61 10.16 13.46
C PRO A 217 50.71 9.29 12.82
N ASP A 218 51.07 9.55 11.56
CA ASP A 218 52.42 9.35 11.03
C ASP A 218 52.46 9.51 9.51
N GLN A 219 52.84 10.70 9.07
CA GLN A 219 53.94 10.91 8.12
C GLN A 219 54.40 12.37 8.29
N VAL A 220 55.18 12.64 9.33
CA VAL A 220 56.10 13.79 9.34
C VAL A 220 57.16 13.47 8.28
N LYS A 221 56.92 13.94 7.06
CA LYS A 221 57.94 13.93 6.02
C LYS A 221 58.87 15.11 6.31
N GLU A 222 60.02 14.80 6.89
CA GLU A 222 61.12 15.73 7.14
C GLU A 222 61.58 16.38 5.82
N PRO A 223 61.90 17.68 5.79
CA PRO A 223 62.14 18.43 4.56
C PRO A 223 63.57 18.23 4.03
N ALA A 224 63.68 18.06 2.70
CA ALA A 224 64.95 18.12 1.99
C ALA A 224 65.45 19.59 1.87
N PRO A 225 66.78 19.83 1.81
CA PRO A 225 67.34 21.17 1.94
C PRO A 225 67.09 22.08 0.73
N VAL A 226 66.94 23.36 1.05
CA VAL A 226 66.61 24.48 0.17
C VAL A 226 67.87 25.02 -0.51
N SER A 227 67.85 25.18 -1.83
CA SER A 227 68.71 26.12 -2.55
C SER A 227 67.90 27.37 -2.92
N ALA A 228 68.45 28.54 -2.62
CA ALA A 228 67.99 29.87 -3.00
C ALA A 228 69.25 30.68 -3.40
N PRO A 229 69.19 31.86 -4.07
CA PRO A 229 68.05 32.79 -4.28
C PRO A 229 67.88 33.22 -5.77
N ALA A 230 66.84 33.94 -6.23
CA ALA A 230 66.42 35.33 -5.97
C ALA A 230 65.22 35.71 -6.91
N PRO A 231 64.64 36.93 -6.89
CA PRO A 231 64.08 37.68 -5.77
C PRO A 231 62.60 38.12 -5.98
N ALA A 232 61.95 38.40 -4.84
CA ALA A 232 60.96 39.45 -4.57
C ALA A 232 59.77 39.68 -5.53
N ALA A 233 58.61 39.13 -5.15
CA ALA A 233 57.34 39.81 -5.31
C ALA A 233 56.67 39.90 -3.93
N VAL A 234 56.60 41.12 -3.41
CA VAL A 234 55.91 41.45 -2.16
C VAL A 234 54.42 41.19 -2.37
N ARG A 235 53.89 40.13 -1.73
CA ARG A 235 52.46 40.01 -1.46
C ARG A 235 52.29 40.23 0.03
N ALA A 236 51.61 41.33 0.35
CA ALA A 236 51.15 41.62 1.69
C ALA A 236 50.19 40.50 2.14
N ASP A 237 50.66 39.67 3.05
CA ASP A 237 49.83 38.72 3.80
C ASP A 237 48.92 39.53 4.74
N LEU A 238 47.68 39.79 4.30
CA LEU A 238 46.59 40.11 5.22
C LEU A 238 46.12 38.81 5.89
N ARG A 239 47.01 38.19 6.67
CA ARG A 239 46.62 37.10 7.56
C ARG A 239 46.09 37.76 8.82
N ALA A 240 44.76 37.83 8.91
CA ALA A 240 44.05 38.23 10.11
C ALA A 240 44.66 37.49 11.31
N GLN A 241 45.28 38.25 12.21
CA GLN A 241 45.73 37.75 13.50
C GLN A 241 44.48 37.28 14.24
N ILE A 242 44.33 35.97 14.43
CA ILE A 242 43.40 35.44 15.42
C ILE A 242 43.98 35.86 16.77
N PRO A 243 43.28 36.66 17.59
CA PRO A 243 43.77 36.97 18.92
C PRO A 243 43.77 35.68 19.73
N THR A 244 44.95 35.23 20.16
CA THR A 244 45.16 34.08 21.07
C THR A 244 44.93 34.49 22.54
N SER A 245 43.93 35.32 22.82
CA SER A 245 43.49 35.63 24.18
C SER A 245 42.29 34.76 24.55
N VAL A 246 42.31 34.20 25.76
CA VAL A 246 41.14 33.50 26.34
C VAL A 246 39.96 34.47 26.38
N PRO A 247 38.76 34.12 25.86
CA PRO A 247 37.60 35.00 25.89
C PRO A 247 37.22 35.42 27.31
N ASP A 248 36.93 36.69 27.54
CA ASP A 248 36.45 37.19 28.83
C ASP A 248 34.97 36.84 29.00
N GLU A 249 34.66 35.91 29.91
CA GLU A 249 33.29 35.45 30.18
C GLU A 249 32.31 36.57 30.54
N ARG A 250 32.81 37.70 31.07
CA ARG A 250 31.96 38.83 31.48
C ARG A 250 31.49 39.69 30.31
N VAL A 251 32.14 39.63 29.15
CA VAL A 251 31.89 40.54 28.02
C VAL A 251 31.67 39.77 26.71
N ASP A 252 32.47 38.74 26.44
CA ASP A 252 32.47 38.06 25.13
C ASP A 252 31.27 37.14 24.92
N PHE A 253 30.56 36.77 25.98
CA PHE A 253 29.33 35.98 25.92
C PHE A 253 28.06 36.82 26.04
N MET A 254 28.18 38.15 26.15
CA MET A 254 27.02 39.05 26.10
C MET A 254 26.56 39.22 24.63
N PRO A 255 25.28 38.96 24.31
CA PRO A 255 24.79 39.08 22.95
C PRO A 255 24.69 40.55 22.52
N ARG A 256 25.14 40.86 21.30
CA ARG A 256 25.03 42.21 20.70
C ARG A 256 23.58 42.62 20.45
N LEU A 257 22.69 41.65 20.24
CA LEU A 257 21.25 41.85 20.09
C LEU A 257 20.51 41.04 21.15
N SER A 258 19.66 41.72 21.93
CA SER A 258 19.00 41.14 23.11
C SER A 258 18.10 39.94 22.79
N ASP A 259 17.56 39.86 21.58
CA ASP A 259 16.66 38.79 21.10
C ASP A 259 17.42 37.63 20.42
N ARG A 260 18.74 37.74 20.25
CA ARG A 260 19.56 36.79 19.46
C ARG A 260 20.82 36.39 20.25
N PRO A 261 20.74 35.36 21.11
CA PRO A 261 21.85 34.97 21.99
C PRO A 261 23.12 34.55 21.24
N TRP A 262 22.98 34.01 20.02
CA TRP A 262 24.11 33.66 19.15
C TRP A 262 24.87 34.87 18.60
N THR A 263 24.49 36.11 18.92
CA THR A 263 25.19 37.32 18.45
C THR A 263 26.41 37.72 19.28
N ALA A 264 26.73 36.96 20.32
CA ALA A 264 27.87 37.22 21.20
C ALA A 264 29.22 37.13 20.43
N PRO A 265 30.20 38.02 20.73
CA PRO A 265 31.52 38.01 20.11
C PRO A 265 32.25 36.66 20.18
N ALA A 266 32.07 35.90 21.26
CA ALA A 266 32.68 34.58 21.45
C ALA A 266 32.42 33.60 20.29
N TYR A 267 31.30 33.76 19.59
CA TYR A 267 30.90 32.87 18.50
C TYR A 267 31.29 33.37 17.10
N ASP A 268 31.94 34.53 16.96
CA ASP A 268 32.22 35.15 15.66
C ASP A 268 33.02 34.23 14.72
N HIS A 269 33.99 33.49 15.25
CA HIS A 269 34.80 32.54 14.48
C HIS A 269 34.01 31.30 14.00
N LEU A 270 32.95 30.91 14.71
CA LEU A 270 32.06 29.81 14.34
C LEU A 270 30.98 30.25 13.35
N ARG A 271 30.59 31.53 13.41
CA ARG A 271 29.52 32.12 12.59
C ARG A 271 30.07 32.63 11.27
N GLN A 272 30.37 31.70 10.38
CA GLN A 272 30.73 32.01 9.00
C GLN A 272 29.47 32.20 8.16
N VAL A 273 29.41 33.29 7.39
CA VAL A 273 28.29 33.54 6.47
C VAL A 273 28.45 32.60 5.27
N ILE A 274 27.70 31.50 5.27
CA ILE A 274 27.73 30.50 4.18
C ILE A 274 26.95 31.00 2.96
N ARG A 275 25.89 31.78 3.19
CA ARG A 275 25.04 32.37 2.15
C ARG A 275 24.65 33.79 2.54
N MET A 276 24.81 34.73 1.62
CA MET A 276 24.38 36.10 1.80
C MET A 276 22.86 36.22 1.54
N PRO A 277 22.08 36.84 2.44
CA PRO A 277 20.67 37.12 2.17
C PRO A 277 20.56 38.23 1.11
N VAL A 278 19.78 37.96 0.07
CA VAL A 278 19.53 38.89 -1.03
C VAL A 278 18.02 38.92 -1.30
N ILE A 279 17.42 40.10 -1.43
CA ILE A 279 16.00 40.16 -1.79
C ILE A 279 15.86 39.68 -3.25
N THR A 280 15.16 38.57 -3.47
CA THR A 280 14.83 38.03 -4.79
C THR A 280 13.39 38.31 -5.18
N GLY A 281 12.51 38.53 -4.19
CA GLY A 281 11.10 38.81 -4.41
C GLY A 281 10.47 39.56 -3.25
N ALA A 282 9.38 40.27 -3.54
CA ALA A 282 8.58 40.98 -2.56
C ALA A 282 7.09 40.73 -2.85
N VAL A 283 6.31 40.52 -1.80
CA VAL A 283 4.85 40.38 -1.87
C VAL A 283 4.25 41.47 -0.99
N CYS A 284 3.41 42.31 -1.60
CA CYS A 284 2.72 43.39 -0.91
C CYS A 284 1.22 43.12 -0.91
N VAL A 285 0.62 43.13 0.28
CA VAL A 285 -0.83 43.05 0.46
C VAL A 285 -1.26 44.27 1.28
N ASN A 286 -2.09 45.13 0.69
CA ASN A 286 -2.46 46.43 1.26
C ASN A 286 -1.22 47.29 1.59
N GLU A 287 -1.06 47.71 2.85
CA GLU A 287 0.09 48.48 3.34
C GLU A 287 1.27 47.62 3.80
N HIS A 288 1.10 46.30 3.89
CA HIS A 288 2.13 45.39 4.40
C HIS A 288 2.88 44.68 3.26
N CYS A 289 4.19 44.88 3.20
CA CYS A 289 5.08 44.22 2.25
C CYS A 289 6.05 43.28 2.98
N VAL A 290 6.28 42.10 2.39
CA VAL A 290 7.20 41.09 2.91
C VAL A 290 8.17 40.68 1.80
N CYS A 291 9.47 40.71 2.12
CA CYS A 291 10.55 40.40 1.18
C CYS A 291 11.11 39.00 1.43
N TYR A 292 11.59 38.38 0.36
CA TYR A 292 12.03 36.99 0.34
C TYR A 292 13.39 36.82 -0.33
N HIS A 293 14.16 35.83 0.12
CA HIS A 293 15.32 35.27 -0.56
C HIS A 293 14.99 33.82 -0.97
N GLY A 294 14.69 33.61 -2.24
CA GLY A 294 14.10 32.35 -2.71
C GLY A 294 12.75 32.10 -2.05
N GLN A 295 12.65 31.06 -1.23
CA GLN A 295 11.45 30.69 -0.47
C GLN A 295 11.47 31.17 0.99
N GLU A 296 12.56 31.81 1.45
CA GLU A 296 12.72 32.23 2.85
C GLU A 296 12.31 33.69 3.03
N ARG A 297 11.56 33.98 4.10
CA ARG A 297 11.19 35.35 4.48
C ARG A 297 12.39 36.09 5.08
N LEU A 298 12.64 37.31 4.61
CA LEU A 298 13.67 38.20 5.13
C LEU A 298 13.12 39.12 6.23
N ASP A 299 13.99 39.45 7.18
CA ASP A 299 13.71 40.36 8.28
C ASP A 299 13.97 41.82 7.86
N VAL A 300 13.14 42.29 6.92
CA VAL A 300 13.18 43.65 6.36
C VAL A 300 11.85 44.34 6.69
N GLY A 301 11.91 45.60 7.13
CA GLY A 301 10.72 46.40 7.42
C GLY A 301 9.81 46.56 6.19
N SER A 302 8.51 46.71 6.43
CA SER A 302 7.49 46.79 5.38
C SER A 302 7.76 47.91 4.37
N ASP A 303 8.14 49.10 4.86
CA ASP A 303 8.39 50.27 4.02
C ASP A 303 9.66 50.10 3.16
N GLN A 304 10.73 49.54 3.74
CA GLN A 304 11.94 49.22 2.98
C GLN A 304 11.68 48.15 1.93
N CYS A 305 10.87 47.14 2.26
CA CYS A 305 10.49 46.11 1.30
C CYS A 305 9.66 46.69 0.14
N ARG A 306 8.72 47.60 0.44
CA ARG A 306 7.96 48.34 -0.57
C ARG A 306 8.86 49.18 -1.47
N HIS A 307 9.78 49.94 -0.88
CA HIS A 307 10.71 50.78 -1.64
C HIS A 307 11.59 49.94 -2.57
N TRP A 308 12.12 48.81 -2.08
CA TRP A 308 12.88 47.88 -2.91
C TRP A 308 12.03 47.27 -4.03
N ALA A 309 10.77 46.92 -3.76
CA ALA A 309 9.86 46.37 -4.76
C ALA A 309 9.57 47.34 -5.92
N VAL A 310 9.52 48.65 -5.63
CA VAL A 310 9.28 49.72 -6.61
C VAL A 310 10.56 50.08 -7.38
N TYR A 311 11.68 50.28 -6.69
CA TYR A 311 12.91 50.83 -7.28
C TYR A 311 14.00 49.78 -7.54
N ARG A 312 13.61 48.53 -7.80
CA ARG A 312 14.47 47.33 -7.88
C ARG A 312 15.92 47.66 -8.27
N PRO A 313 16.86 47.71 -7.32
CA PRO A 313 18.24 48.09 -7.61
C PRO A 313 18.91 46.98 -8.42
N PHE A 314 19.85 47.37 -9.29
CA PHE A 314 20.70 46.42 -9.99
C PHE A 314 21.44 45.54 -8.98
N ASN A 315 21.40 44.22 -9.19
CA ASN A 315 22.04 43.27 -8.31
C ASN A 315 23.22 42.59 -9.05
N PRO A 316 24.47 42.94 -8.71
CA PRO A 316 25.66 42.40 -9.39
C PRO A 316 25.98 40.95 -9.03
N TYR A 317 25.23 40.32 -8.12
CA TYR A 317 25.53 39.00 -7.57
C TYR A 317 24.67 37.86 -8.17
N VAL A 318 23.79 38.16 -9.12
CA VAL A 318 22.93 37.19 -9.83
C VAL A 318 23.13 37.30 -11.34
N GLY A 319 23.22 36.15 -12.03
CA GLY A 319 23.37 36.10 -13.49
C GLY A 319 22.04 36.25 -14.23
N GLU A 320 22.09 36.59 -15.53
CA GLU A 320 20.92 36.86 -16.39
C GLU A 320 19.83 35.76 -16.44
N ARG A 321 20.11 34.53 -15.98
CA ARG A 321 19.15 33.42 -16.02
C ARG A 321 18.21 33.35 -14.82
N ASP A 322 18.48 34.07 -13.74
CA ASP A 322 17.69 34.01 -12.49
C ASP A 322 16.63 35.13 -12.37
N SER A 323 16.51 36.00 -13.37
CA SER A 323 15.64 37.19 -13.35
C SER A 323 14.24 36.99 -13.95
N ILE A 324 13.89 35.79 -14.45
CA ILE A 324 12.58 35.51 -15.07
C ILE A 324 11.83 34.44 -14.27
N GLY A 325 11.29 34.87 -13.12
CA GLY A 325 10.42 34.08 -12.25
C GLY A 325 9.11 34.80 -11.96
N GLY A 326 8.39 35.22 -13.01
CA GLY A 326 7.08 35.87 -12.91
C GLY A 326 6.23 35.52 -14.11
N LYS A 327 5.57 34.36 -14.08
CA LYS A 327 4.49 34.03 -15.01
C LYS A 327 3.35 35.03 -14.77
N VAL A 328 3.20 36.00 -15.66
CA VAL A 328 1.97 36.78 -15.78
C VAL A 328 0.94 35.86 -16.43
N GLU A 329 0.04 35.32 -15.62
CA GLU A 329 -1.10 34.56 -16.09
C GLU A 329 -2.18 35.56 -16.50
N ALA A 330 -2.20 35.89 -17.80
CA ALA A 330 -3.25 36.70 -18.40
C ALA A 330 -4.54 35.88 -18.52
N SER A 331 -5.50 36.15 -17.64
CA SER A 331 -6.86 35.62 -17.70
C SER A 331 -7.73 36.43 -18.67
N ARG A 332 -8.24 35.71 -19.69
CA ARG A 332 -9.52 35.86 -20.42
C ARG A 332 -9.78 37.12 -21.27
N SER A 333 -10.10 36.89 -22.55
CA SER A 333 -11.44 37.14 -23.10
C SER A 333 -11.51 36.72 -24.57
N SER A 334 -12.33 35.71 -24.91
CA SER A 334 -12.82 35.51 -26.28
C SER A 334 -14.27 35.98 -26.31
N ALA A 335 -14.50 37.07 -27.03
CA ALA A 335 -15.80 37.69 -27.26
C ALA A 335 -16.76 36.79 -28.07
N PRO A 336 -18.09 37.03 -28.00
CA PRO A 336 -19.09 36.27 -28.72
C PRO A 336 -19.26 36.83 -30.15
N ASP A 337 -19.42 35.93 -31.12
CA ASP A 337 -19.78 36.31 -32.48
C ASP A 337 -21.31 36.23 -32.64
N GLN A 338 -21.92 37.36 -32.99
CA GLN A 338 -23.30 37.48 -33.43
C GLN A 338 -23.33 38.38 -34.68
N THR A 339 -24.35 38.12 -35.53
CA THR A 339 -24.88 38.91 -36.66
C THR A 339 -24.21 38.62 -38.02
N LEU A 340 -24.87 38.24 -39.12
CA LEU A 340 -26.28 38.32 -39.61
C LEU A 340 -26.53 37.24 -40.69
N PRO A 341 -27.81 36.98 -41.08
CA PRO A 341 -28.13 36.81 -42.49
C PRO A 341 -29.22 37.78 -42.98
N VAL A 342 -29.10 38.14 -44.26
CA VAL A 342 -29.97 39.01 -45.06
C VAL A 342 -31.05 38.17 -45.78
N HIS A 343 -32.25 38.76 -45.92
CA HIS A 343 -33.44 38.34 -46.69
C HIS A 343 -33.15 37.82 -48.12
N GLY A 344 -33.99 37.04 -48.82
CA GLY A 344 -35.37 36.55 -48.66
C GLY A 344 -35.84 35.82 -49.95
N GLU A 345 -37.08 35.29 -49.91
CA GLU A 345 -37.94 34.78 -51.03
C GLU A 345 -37.49 33.47 -51.74
N THR A 346 -38.31 32.49 -52.15
CA THR A 346 -39.78 32.26 -52.23
C THR A 346 -40.06 30.75 -52.49
N SER A 347 -41.29 30.33 -52.15
CA SER A 347 -42.14 29.31 -52.83
C SER A 347 -42.11 27.80 -52.47
N ALA A 348 -43.29 27.34 -52.02
CA ALA A 348 -44.06 26.15 -52.43
C ALA A 348 -43.87 24.75 -51.78
N ALA A 349 -44.86 24.44 -50.92
CA ALA A 349 -45.89 23.39 -51.09
C ALA A 349 -45.77 21.99 -50.41
N ALA A 350 -46.87 21.66 -49.70
CA ALA A 350 -47.50 20.33 -49.47
C ALA A 350 -46.78 19.34 -48.52
N GLN A 351 -47.39 18.58 -47.59
CA GLN A 351 -48.75 18.09 -47.23
C GLN A 351 -48.64 17.54 -45.77
N ALA A 352 -49.53 17.86 -44.81
CA ALA A 352 -50.70 17.08 -44.33
C ALA A 352 -50.38 15.64 -43.83
N PHE A 353 -50.92 15.04 -42.74
CA PHE A 353 -51.78 15.37 -41.58
C PHE A 353 -51.90 14.06 -40.73
N GLY A 354 -52.28 14.16 -39.44
CA GLY A 354 -52.94 13.07 -38.66
C GLY A 354 -52.07 12.46 -37.54
N VAL A 355 -52.18 12.81 -36.25
CA VAL A 355 -53.30 12.80 -35.26
C VAL A 355 -53.76 11.38 -34.89
N GLY A 356 -53.56 11.02 -33.62
CA GLY A 356 -54.17 9.88 -32.95
C GLY A 356 -54.09 10.04 -31.42
N HIS A 357 -55.23 10.36 -30.82
CA HIS A 357 -55.46 10.75 -29.42
C HIS A 357 -55.22 9.65 -28.39
N ALA A 358 -54.81 10.07 -27.20
CA ALA A 358 -54.83 9.31 -25.95
C ALA A 358 -56.03 9.73 -25.10
N LEU A 359 -56.60 8.79 -24.35
CA LEU A 359 -57.13 8.85 -22.97
C LEU A 359 -57.83 7.50 -22.65
N PRO A 360 -57.79 7.01 -21.40
CA PRO A 360 -58.89 7.34 -20.49
C PRO A 360 -58.51 7.54 -19.00
N PHE A 361 -59.41 8.27 -18.33
CA PHE A 361 -59.65 8.51 -16.89
C PHE A 361 -58.76 9.51 -16.15
#